data_AF-A0A929UY60-F1
#
_entry.id   AF-A0A929UY60-F1
#
_cell.length_a   1.000
_cell.length_b   1.000
_cell.length_c   1.000
_cell.angle_alpha   90.00
_cell.angle_beta   90.00
_cell.angle_gamma   90.00
#
_symmetry.space_group_name_H-M   'P 1'
#
loop_
_entity.id
_entity.type
_entity.pdbx_description
1 polymer ?
#
loop_
_entity_poly.entity_id
_entity_poly.type
_entity_poly.pdbx_seq_one_letter_code
_entity_poly.pdbx_strand_id
1 'polypeptide(L)'
;DGNTLIGHDDQDNILHGLDGNDTIYGGIGNDLLYGDAGDDTLIGNTGNDTLIGGQGKDTLRGGYGDDTYIFNKGDGVDYIEEERGDNDTIQFGEGITLKDLKFFRYDSSGRNLYITVGDNGDAISIKNYFNDGSYSRPTDTFKVEKLLFSDGTTIDAAYIYEQVRTITGSGDGNTLIGHDDQDNILHGLDGNDTIY
;
A
#
# COMPACT_ATOMS: atom_id res chain seq x y z
N ASP A 1 -12.43 -21.85 6.91
CA ASP A 1 -13.78 -21.44 6.52
C ASP A 1 -13.76 -19.95 6.26
N GLY A 2 -14.63 -19.47 5.39
CA GLY A 2 -14.64 -18.07 4.96
C GLY A 2 -16.00 -17.73 4.37
N ASN A 3 -16.45 -16.51 4.59
CA ASN A 3 -17.72 -15.98 4.17
C ASN A 3 -17.54 -15.11 2.92
N THR A 4 -18.65 -14.88 2.24
CA THR A 4 -18.74 -13.84 1.22
C THR A 4 -19.82 -12.86 1.64
N LEU A 5 -19.43 -11.61 1.89
CA LEU A 5 -20.32 -10.51 2.26
C LEU A 5 -20.44 -9.57 1.07
N ILE A 6 -21.66 -9.14 0.78
CA ILE A 6 -21.94 -8.24 -0.33
C ILE A 6 -22.88 -7.16 0.20
N GLY A 7 -22.36 -5.93 0.26
CA GLY A 7 -23.18 -4.74 0.39
C GLY A 7 -23.96 -4.48 -0.90
N HIS A 8 -25.20 -4.06 -0.72
CA HIS A 8 -26.17 -3.89 -1.81
C HIS A 8 -26.83 -2.54 -1.63
N ASP A 9 -27.19 -1.92 -2.76
CA ASP A 9 -27.84 -0.61 -2.88
C ASP A 9 -26.87 0.59 -2.90
N ASP A 10 -27.40 1.82 -2.93
CA ASP A 10 -26.64 3.07 -3.06
C ASP A 10 -26.33 3.70 -1.66
N GLN A 11 -26.32 2.89 -0.58
CA GLN A 11 -26.11 3.33 0.80
C GLN A 11 -24.79 2.84 1.39
N ASP A 12 -24.20 3.65 2.25
CA ASP A 12 -23.07 3.31 3.12
C ASP A 12 -23.36 2.03 3.95
N ASN A 13 -22.43 1.08 3.93
CA ASN A 13 -22.53 -0.20 4.64
C ASN A 13 -21.44 -0.34 5.73
N ILE A 14 -21.70 -1.21 6.71
CA ILE A 14 -20.70 -1.64 7.70
C ILE A 14 -20.67 -3.17 7.67
N LEU A 15 -19.57 -3.75 7.22
CA LEU A 15 -19.42 -5.19 6.98
C LEU A 15 -18.25 -5.75 7.79
N HIS A 16 -18.45 -6.92 8.43
CA HIS A 16 -17.47 -7.61 9.27
C HIS A 16 -17.30 -9.06 8.82
N GLY A 17 -16.07 -9.46 8.45
CA GLY A 17 -15.70 -10.83 8.10
C GLY A 17 -15.73 -11.78 9.31
N LEU A 18 -15.28 -11.26 10.47
CA LEU A 18 -15.07 -12.00 11.72
C LEU A 18 -13.86 -12.96 11.62
N ASP A 19 -14.00 -14.20 12.10
CA ASP A 19 -12.95 -15.20 11.97
C ASP A 19 -13.07 -15.90 10.61
N GLY A 20 -11.96 -16.05 9.89
CA GLY A 20 -11.91 -16.82 8.65
C GLY A 20 -11.20 -16.07 7.54
N ASN A 21 -11.20 -16.66 6.34
CA ASN A 21 -10.67 -15.99 5.16
C ASN A 21 -11.85 -15.53 4.32
N ASP A 22 -12.27 -14.30 4.55
CA ASP A 22 -13.50 -13.72 4.02
C ASP A 22 -13.26 -12.95 2.71
N THR A 23 -14.34 -12.79 1.95
CA THR A 23 -14.38 -11.87 0.81
C THR A 23 -15.52 -10.90 1.01
N ILE A 24 -15.21 -9.61 1.07
CA ILE A 24 -16.16 -8.55 1.41
C ILE A 24 -16.22 -7.56 0.24
N TYR A 25 -17.42 -7.32 -0.27
CA TYR A 25 -17.72 -6.31 -1.28
C TYR A 25 -18.55 -5.21 -0.64
N GLY A 26 -18.08 -3.96 -0.64
CA GLY A 26 -18.79 -2.78 -0.14
C GLY A 26 -20.00 -2.44 -1.01
N GLY A 27 -19.78 -2.14 -2.28
CA GLY A 27 -20.86 -1.89 -3.23
C GLY A 27 -20.87 -0.42 -3.67
N ILE A 28 -22.01 0.24 -3.59
CA ILE A 28 -22.11 1.67 -3.89
C ILE A 28 -22.41 2.39 -2.58
N GLY A 29 -21.60 3.38 -2.24
CA GLY A 29 -21.70 4.09 -0.96
C GLY A 29 -20.32 4.32 -0.38
N ASN A 30 -20.24 5.03 0.75
CA ASN A 30 -18.99 5.13 1.51
C ASN A 30 -19.01 4.03 2.56
N ASP A 31 -18.41 2.90 2.24
CA ASP A 31 -18.50 1.68 3.03
C ASP A 31 -17.39 1.58 4.07
N LEU A 32 -17.69 0.87 5.16
CA LEU A 32 -16.75 0.55 6.22
C LEU A 32 -16.59 -0.97 6.30
N LEU A 33 -15.44 -1.46 5.86
CA LEU A 33 -15.16 -2.88 5.70
C LEU A 33 -14.13 -3.34 6.72
N TYR A 34 -14.47 -4.37 7.48
CA TYR A 34 -13.59 -5.05 8.44
C TYR A 34 -13.39 -6.49 8.00
N GLY A 35 -12.15 -6.90 7.70
CA GLY A 35 -11.80 -8.32 7.53
C GLY A 35 -11.84 -9.06 8.87
N ASP A 36 -11.32 -8.39 9.91
CA ASP A 36 -11.17 -8.88 11.28
C ASP A 36 -10.01 -9.87 11.43
N ALA A 37 -10.22 -11.19 11.36
CA ALA A 37 -9.14 -12.16 11.61
C ALA A 37 -9.07 -13.25 10.54
N GLY A 38 -7.94 -13.30 9.84
CA GLY A 38 -7.62 -14.29 8.82
C GLY A 38 -7.00 -13.63 7.60
N ASP A 39 -6.94 -14.34 6.47
CA ASP A 39 -6.42 -13.76 5.24
C ASP A 39 -7.60 -13.35 4.34
N ASP A 40 -7.96 -12.07 4.38
CA ASP A 40 -9.20 -11.54 3.80
C ASP A 40 -9.00 -10.85 2.46
N THR A 41 -10.10 -10.65 1.74
CA THR A 41 -10.15 -9.81 0.54
C THR A 41 -11.28 -8.80 0.67
N LEU A 42 -10.92 -7.52 0.79
CA LEU A 42 -11.86 -6.41 0.92
C LEU A 42 -11.88 -5.57 -0.37
N ILE A 43 -13.07 -5.31 -0.89
CA ILE A 43 -13.29 -4.59 -2.14
C ILE A 43 -14.37 -3.53 -1.90
N GLY A 44 -14.00 -2.25 -1.80
CA GLY A 44 -14.91 -1.13 -1.58
C GLY A 44 -15.89 -0.94 -2.75
N ASN A 45 -15.34 -0.88 -3.97
CA ASN A 45 -16.00 -0.61 -5.25
C ASN A 45 -16.24 0.87 -5.53
N THR A 46 -17.33 1.50 -5.09
CA THR A 46 -17.66 2.88 -5.49
C THR A 46 -18.11 3.73 -4.32
N GLY A 47 -17.36 4.79 -4.07
CA GLY A 47 -17.55 5.74 -2.99
C GLY A 47 -16.25 5.85 -2.20
N ASN A 48 -16.25 6.68 -1.16
CA ASN A 48 -15.05 6.88 -0.34
C ASN A 48 -15.05 5.85 0.78
N ASP A 49 -14.43 4.71 0.54
CA ASP A 49 -14.49 3.54 1.39
C ASP A 49 -13.41 3.56 2.47
N THR A 50 -13.68 2.91 3.60
CA THR A 50 -12.72 2.67 4.68
C THR A 50 -12.51 1.17 4.86
N LEU A 51 -11.30 0.70 4.59
CA LEU A 51 -10.93 -0.71 4.64
C LEU A 51 -9.97 -0.98 5.80
N ILE A 52 -10.34 -1.94 6.65
CA ILE A 52 -9.53 -2.45 7.75
C ILE A 52 -9.37 -3.95 7.54
N GLY A 53 -8.19 -4.40 7.12
CA GLY A 53 -7.89 -5.83 6.95
C GLY A 53 -8.04 -6.56 8.28
N GLY A 54 -7.30 -6.11 9.30
CA GLY A 54 -7.29 -6.74 10.60
C GLY A 54 -6.08 -7.65 10.72
N GLN A 55 -6.19 -8.79 11.40
CA GLN A 55 -5.07 -9.69 11.61
C GLN A 55 -4.94 -10.69 10.46
N GLY A 56 -3.82 -10.68 9.75
CA GLY A 56 -3.44 -11.73 8.82
C GLY A 56 -2.73 -11.20 7.60
N LYS A 57 -3.11 -11.70 6.43
CA LYS A 57 -2.57 -11.26 5.14
C LYS A 57 -3.67 -10.84 4.21
N ASP A 58 -4.03 -9.58 4.27
CA ASP A 58 -5.23 -9.10 3.62
C ASP A 58 -4.94 -8.50 2.26
N THR A 59 -5.89 -8.64 1.34
CA THR A 59 -5.89 -7.94 0.05
C THR A 59 -6.95 -6.87 0.08
N LEU A 60 -6.54 -5.61 -0.03
CA LEU A 60 -7.41 -4.44 0.08
C LEU A 60 -7.49 -3.71 -1.26
N ARG A 61 -8.71 -3.44 -1.72
CA ARG A 61 -9.01 -2.68 -2.95
C ARG A 61 -10.10 -1.66 -2.65
N GLY A 62 -9.75 -0.38 -2.64
CA GLY A 62 -10.68 0.72 -2.43
C GLY A 62 -11.66 0.81 -3.59
N GLY A 63 -11.19 1.23 -4.76
CA GLY A 63 -11.96 1.17 -6.00
C GLY A 63 -12.08 2.53 -6.67
N TYR A 64 -13.26 3.12 -6.66
CA TYR A 64 -13.49 4.50 -7.12
C TYR A 64 -13.82 5.37 -5.91
N GLY A 65 -13.13 6.49 -5.78
CA GLY A 65 -13.36 7.41 -4.67
C GLY A 65 -12.07 7.64 -3.91
N ASP A 66 -12.10 8.59 -2.97
CA ASP A 66 -10.96 8.83 -2.10
C ASP A 66 -11.02 7.85 -0.92
N ASP A 67 -10.28 6.76 -0.98
CA ASP A 67 -10.37 5.63 -0.06
C ASP A 67 -9.39 5.73 1.11
N THR A 68 -9.70 5.05 2.21
CA THR A 68 -8.87 4.99 3.42
C THR A 68 -8.58 3.57 3.86
N TYR A 69 -7.30 3.19 3.88
CA TYR A 69 -6.79 1.93 4.40
C TYR A 69 -6.26 2.13 5.81
N ILE A 70 -6.90 1.52 6.81
CA ILE A 70 -6.43 1.64 8.21
C ILE A 70 -5.50 0.47 8.53
N PHE A 71 -4.32 0.79 9.06
CA PHE A 71 -3.34 -0.18 9.50
C PHE A 71 -2.93 0.05 10.96
N ASN A 72 -3.00 -1.00 11.77
CA ASN A 72 -2.64 -1.01 13.19
C ASN A 72 -1.49 -1.99 13.47
N LYS A 73 -0.93 -1.89 14.68
CA LYS A 73 0.11 -2.84 15.11
C LYS A 73 -0.50 -4.21 15.35
N GLY A 74 0.11 -5.23 14.75
CA GLY A 74 -0.30 -6.62 14.83
C GLY A 74 -1.25 -7.04 13.72
N ASP A 75 -1.54 -6.17 12.76
CA ASP A 75 -2.40 -6.47 11.61
C ASP A 75 -1.72 -7.46 10.65
N GLY A 76 -0.39 -7.56 10.65
CA GLY A 76 0.33 -8.50 9.80
C GLY A 76 0.72 -7.88 8.47
N VAL A 77 0.44 -8.53 7.34
CA VAL A 77 1.00 -8.14 6.04
C VAL A 77 -0.09 -7.93 4.99
N ASP A 78 -0.37 -6.66 4.71
CA ASP A 78 -1.45 -6.28 3.81
C ASP A 78 -0.95 -5.93 2.40
N TYR A 79 -1.81 -6.20 1.42
CA TYR A 79 -1.58 -5.94 0.00
C TYR A 79 -2.65 -4.98 -0.52
N ILE A 80 -2.26 -3.76 -0.84
CA ILE A 80 -3.13 -2.75 -1.44
C ILE A 80 -3.00 -2.81 -2.96
N GLU A 81 -4.13 -2.93 -3.65
CA GLU A 81 -4.21 -2.85 -5.10
C GLU A 81 -5.15 -1.73 -5.53
N GLU A 82 -4.56 -0.59 -5.87
CA GLU A 82 -5.28 0.51 -6.50
C GLU A 82 -5.50 0.25 -7.99
N GLU A 83 -6.61 0.77 -8.51
CA GLU A 83 -6.95 0.64 -9.94
C GLU A 83 -7.17 1.99 -10.65
N ARG A 84 -7.20 3.09 -9.88
CA ARG A 84 -7.55 4.44 -10.32
C ARG A 84 -6.69 5.49 -9.61
N GLY A 85 -6.67 6.70 -10.17
CA GLY A 85 -5.91 7.83 -9.62
C GLY A 85 -6.86 8.75 -8.87
N ASP A 86 -7.22 8.33 -7.66
CA ASP A 86 -8.04 9.10 -6.70
C ASP A 86 -7.12 9.66 -5.58
N ASN A 87 -7.64 10.17 -4.45
CA ASN A 87 -6.80 10.69 -3.36
C ASN A 87 -6.84 9.79 -2.12
N ASP A 88 -6.17 8.65 -2.23
CA ASP A 88 -6.24 7.59 -1.25
C ASP A 88 -5.30 7.85 -0.06
N THR A 89 -5.65 7.23 1.06
CA THR A 89 -4.94 7.41 2.33
C THR A 89 -4.66 6.08 3.00
N ILE A 90 -3.41 5.84 3.43
CA ILE A 90 -3.15 4.89 4.50
C ILE A 90 -3.19 5.67 5.81
N GLN A 91 -4.07 5.28 6.72
CA GLN A 91 -4.18 5.84 8.06
C GLN A 91 -3.59 4.86 9.08
N PHE A 92 -2.52 5.28 9.75
CA PHE A 92 -1.88 4.49 10.80
C PHE A 92 -2.55 4.71 12.16
N GLY A 93 -2.83 3.62 12.85
CA GLY A 93 -3.37 3.60 14.21
C GLY A 93 -2.42 4.20 15.27
N GLU A 94 -2.93 4.34 16.49
CA GLU A 94 -2.15 4.90 17.59
C GLU A 94 -0.83 4.14 17.85
N GLY A 95 0.22 4.91 18.15
CA GLY A 95 1.52 4.36 18.49
C GLY A 95 2.37 3.93 17.30
N ILE A 96 1.87 4.01 16.07
CA ILE A 96 2.70 3.97 14.85
C ILE A 96 3.10 5.41 14.51
N THR A 97 4.40 5.62 14.35
CA THR A 97 4.98 6.91 13.97
C THR A 97 5.85 6.74 12.73
N LEU A 98 6.24 7.84 12.10
CA LEU A 98 7.14 7.80 10.94
C LEU A 98 8.45 7.05 11.21
N LYS A 99 8.95 7.06 12.45
CA LYS A 99 10.19 6.37 12.82
C LYS A 99 10.08 4.85 12.79
N ASP A 100 8.85 4.34 12.86
CA ASP A 100 8.56 2.92 12.80
C ASP A 100 8.51 2.42 11.35
N LEU A 101 8.43 3.33 10.37
CA LEU A 101 8.32 2.98 8.95
C LEU A 101 9.68 2.86 8.28
N LYS A 102 9.83 1.84 7.43
CA LYS A 102 10.94 1.74 6.47
C LYS A 102 10.36 1.43 5.10
N PHE A 103 10.83 2.14 4.08
CA PHE A 103 10.30 2.08 2.72
C PHE A 103 11.27 1.34 1.80
N PHE A 104 10.73 0.48 0.94
CA PHE A 104 11.49 -0.31 0.00
C PHE A 104 10.75 -0.41 -1.33
N ARG A 105 11.50 -0.53 -2.43
CA ARG A 105 10.99 -1.12 -3.68
C ARG A 105 11.19 -2.62 -3.59
N TYR A 106 10.10 -3.38 -3.45
CA TYR A 106 10.16 -4.82 -3.22
C TYR A 106 9.54 -5.59 -4.39
N ASP A 107 10.35 -5.83 -5.42
CA ASP A 107 10.24 -6.92 -6.40
C ASP A 107 11.31 -6.76 -7.49
N SER A 108 11.47 -7.76 -8.35
CA SER A 108 12.37 -7.69 -9.51
C SER A 108 11.97 -6.61 -10.53
N SER A 109 10.77 -6.05 -10.42
CA SER A 109 10.30 -4.98 -11.31
C SER A 109 10.57 -3.58 -10.74
N GLY A 110 10.87 -3.46 -9.45
CA GLY A 110 11.08 -2.19 -8.75
C GLY A 110 9.84 -1.32 -8.66
N ARG A 111 8.64 -1.87 -8.91
CA ARG A 111 7.40 -1.09 -9.09
C ARG A 111 6.46 -1.10 -7.91
N ASN A 112 6.58 -2.07 -7.02
CA ASN A 112 5.79 -2.11 -5.79
C ASN A 112 6.46 -1.27 -4.70
N LEU A 113 5.66 -0.55 -3.93
CA LEU A 113 6.10 0.04 -2.67
C LEU A 113 5.88 -0.98 -1.56
N TYR A 114 6.88 -1.17 -0.71
CA TYR A 114 6.79 -2.00 0.48
C TYR A 114 7.19 -1.17 1.70
N ILE A 115 6.30 -1.14 2.69
CA ILE A 115 6.46 -0.38 3.92
C ILE A 115 6.47 -1.38 5.06
N THR A 116 7.60 -1.55 5.75
CA THR A 116 7.60 -2.30 7.02
C THR A 116 7.16 -1.38 8.15
N VAL A 117 6.37 -1.91 9.08
CA VAL A 117 5.85 -1.18 10.25
C VAL A 117 6.44 -1.79 11.51
N GLY A 118 7.33 -1.08 12.19
CA GLY A 118 8.03 -1.61 13.37
C GLY A 118 8.97 -2.78 13.05
N ASP A 119 9.13 -3.69 14.02
CA ASP A 119 10.05 -4.84 13.93
C ASP A 119 9.36 -6.20 14.20
N ASN A 120 8.02 -6.22 14.31
CA ASN A 120 7.22 -7.42 14.59
C ASN A 120 6.80 -8.21 13.32
N GLY A 121 7.23 -7.76 12.13
CA GLY A 121 6.90 -8.41 10.86
C GLY A 121 5.70 -7.81 10.15
N ASP A 122 5.09 -6.75 10.71
CA ASP A 122 4.01 -6.02 10.08
C ASP A 122 4.49 -5.27 8.83
N ALA A 123 3.69 -5.26 7.76
CA ALA A 123 4.02 -4.56 6.54
C ALA A 123 2.80 -4.25 5.66
N ILE A 124 2.97 -3.27 4.78
CA ILE A 124 2.03 -2.94 3.71
C ILE A 124 2.77 -3.00 2.38
N SER A 125 2.18 -3.68 1.40
CA SER A 125 2.66 -3.74 0.03
C SER A 125 1.66 -3.06 -0.90
N ILE A 126 2.05 -1.98 -1.58
CA ILE A 126 1.22 -1.29 -2.57
C ILE A 126 1.69 -1.67 -3.97
N LYS A 127 0.80 -2.31 -4.71
CA LYS A 127 1.10 -2.86 -6.03
C LYS A 127 1.25 -1.74 -7.07
N ASN A 128 2.30 -1.82 -7.88
CA ASN A 128 2.56 -0.88 -8.98
C ASN A 128 2.65 0.61 -8.57
N TYR A 129 2.90 0.92 -7.30
CA TYR A 129 3.00 2.30 -6.80
C TYR A 129 3.93 3.20 -7.64
N PHE A 130 5.05 2.66 -8.13
CA PHE A 130 6.04 3.39 -8.95
C PHE A 130 5.80 3.24 -10.46
N ASN A 131 4.67 2.70 -10.87
CA ASN A 131 4.30 2.58 -12.27
C ASN A 131 3.73 3.91 -12.76
N ASP A 132 4.63 4.86 -13.03
CA ASP A 132 4.31 6.16 -13.63
C ASP A 132 3.97 6.00 -15.12
N GLY A 133 2.84 5.34 -15.41
CA GLY A 133 2.17 5.31 -16.72
C GLY A 133 2.99 4.82 -17.93
N SER A 134 2.56 3.72 -18.55
CA SER A 134 2.61 3.68 -20.02
C SER A 134 1.56 4.65 -20.57
N TYR A 135 1.76 5.20 -21.78
CA TYR A 135 0.98 6.26 -22.47
C TYR A 135 -0.57 6.28 -22.34
N SER A 136 -1.21 5.29 -21.73
CA SER A 136 -2.66 5.08 -21.62
C SER A 136 -3.24 5.20 -20.19
N ARG A 137 -2.43 5.35 -19.14
CA ARG A 137 -2.89 5.50 -17.75
C ARG A 137 -2.24 6.72 -17.09
N PRO A 138 -2.99 7.56 -16.35
CA PRO A 138 -2.43 8.59 -15.49
C PRO A 138 -1.32 8.06 -14.58
N THR A 139 -0.36 8.91 -14.23
CA THR A 139 0.82 8.54 -13.42
C THR A 139 0.50 8.25 -11.95
N ASP A 140 -0.74 8.48 -11.52
CA ASP A 140 -1.25 8.32 -10.15
C ASP A 140 -2.19 7.11 -10.01
N THR A 141 -2.43 6.33 -11.08
CA THR A 141 -3.46 5.27 -11.11
C THR A 141 -3.30 4.13 -10.08
N PHE A 142 -2.14 4.01 -9.44
CA PHE A 142 -1.83 2.88 -8.55
C PHE A 142 -1.32 3.36 -7.19
N LYS A 143 -1.43 4.66 -6.92
CA LYS A 143 -0.79 5.29 -5.78
C LYS A 143 -1.79 5.42 -4.65
N VAL A 144 -1.23 5.37 -3.45
CA VAL A 144 -1.87 5.94 -2.28
C VAL A 144 -1.15 7.26 -2.00
N GLU A 145 -1.87 8.36 -2.08
CA GLU A 145 -1.29 9.71 -2.15
C GLU A 145 -0.72 10.15 -0.80
N LYS A 146 -1.30 9.64 0.29
CA LYS A 146 -1.10 10.17 1.63
C LYS A 146 -0.95 9.07 2.67
N LEU A 147 0.05 9.22 3.54
CA LEU A 147 0.09 8.54 4.83
C LEU A 147 -0.35 9.51 5.93
N LEU A 148 -1.30 9.10 6.76
CA LEU A 148 -1.83 9.89 7.88
C LEU A 148 -1.53 9.18 9.20
N PHE A 149 -0.97 9.91 10.16
CA PHE A 149 -0.68 9.40 11.51
C PHE A 149 -1.70 9.93 12.54
N SER A 150 -1.80 9.22 13.67
CA SER A 150 -2.68 9.57 14.79
C SER A 150 -2.46 10.98 15.39
N ASP A 151 -1.28 11.57 15.23
CA ASP A 151 -0.99 12.95 15.65
C ASP A 151 -1.40 14.02 14.62
N GLY A 152 -1.97 13.61 13.48
CA GLY A 152 -2.36 14.46 12.36
C GLY A 152 -1.22 14.77 11.39
N THR A 153 -0.01 14.26 11.62
CA THR A 153 1.09 14.37 10.64
C THR A 153 0.70 13.63 9.37
N THR A 154 1.02 14.24 8.22
CA THR A 154 0.83 13.64 6.90
C THR A 154 2.15 13.54 6.16
N ILE A 155 2.32 12.45 5.43
CA ILE A 155 3.43 12.24 4.51
C ILE A 155 2.86 12.06 3.11
N ASP A 156 3.44 12.74 2.15
CA ASP A 156 3.04 12.68 0.75
C ASP A 156 3.91 11.71 -0.05
N ALA A 157 3.51 11.46 -1.29
CA ALA A 157 4.27 10.64 -2.22
C ALA A 157 5.72 11.13 -2.41
N ALA A 158 5.96 12.45 -2.42
CA ALA A 158 7.29 13.01 -2.64
C ALA A 158 8.31 12.58 -1.57
N TYR A 159 7.89 12.56 -0.31
CA TYR A 159 8.73 12.00 0.76
C TYR A 159 9.04 10.52 0.54
N ILE A 160 8.05 9.71 0.14
CA ILE A 160 8.24 8.27 -0.12
C ILE A 160 9.28 8.06 -1.22
N TYR A 161 9.19 8.81 -2.32
CA TYR A 161 10.19 8.77 -3.40
C TYR A 161 11.61 9.05 -2.91
N GLU A 162 11.78 10.07 -2.07
CA GLU A 162 13.07 10.41 -1.48
C GLU A 162 13.66 9.27 -0.64
N GLN A 163 12.83 8.46 0.02
CA GLN A 163 13.29 7.31 0.80
C GLN A 163 13.79 6.15 -0.08
N VAL A 164 13.30 6.02 -1.31
CA VAL A 164 13.57 4.83 -2.16
C VAL A 164 14.34 5.11 -3.45
N ARG A 165 14.76 6.36 -3.71
CA ARG A 165 15.49 6.72 -4.94
C ARG A 165 16.96 6.32 -4.97
N THR A 166 17.52 5.88 -3.83
CA THR A 166 18.94 5.51 -3.74
C THR A 166 19.13 4.01 -3.92
N ILE A 167 19.88 3.62 -4.95
CA ILE A 167 20.27 2.25 -5.23
C ILE A 167 21.76 2.13 -4.88
N THR A 168 22.06 1.31 -3.88
CA THR A 168 23.44 1.09 -3.41
C THR A 168 23.86 -0.33 -3.71
N GLY A 169 25.01 -0.48 -4.37
CA GLY A 169 25.71 -1.73 -4.60
C GLY A 169 26.34 -2.28 -3.32
N SER A 170 27.32 -3.14 -3.50
CA SER A 170 27.98 -3.96 -2.49
C SER A 170 29.50 -3.80 -2.60
N GLY A 171 30.28 -4.55 -1.82
CA GLY A 171 31.73 -4.53 -1.99
C GLY A 171 32.26 -5.29 -3.22
N ASP A 172 31.38 -5.95 -3.96
CA ASP A 172 31.67 -6.72 -5.18
C ASP A 172 31.22 -5.94 -6.41
N GLY A 173 31.79 -6.24 -7.59
CA GLY A 173 31.37 -5.59 -8.84
C GLY A 173 29.90 -5.85 -9.16
N ASN A 174 29.11 -4.77 -9.22
CA ASN A 174 27.66 -4.80 -9.42
C ASN A 174 27.24 -4.33 -10.81
N THR A 175 26.03 -4.71 -11.21
CA THR A 175 25.27 -4.00 -12.24
C THR A 175 24.13 -3.27 -11.57
N LEU A 176 24.20 -1.94 -11.55
CA LEU A 176 23.16 -1.08 -10.98
C LEU A 176 22.37 -0.44 -12.11
N ILE A 177 21.05 -0.48 -12.02
CA ILE A 177 20.14 0.07 -13.03
C ILE A 177 19.19 1.01 -12.30
N GLY A 178 19.15 2.27 -12.71
CA GLY A 178 18.17 3.25 -12.22
C GLY A 178 16.72 2.82 -12.47
N HIS A 179 15.79 3.39 -11.71
CA HIS A 179 14.37 3.23 -11.99
C HIS A 179 13.95 4.24 -13.07
N ASP A 180 12.98 3.86 -13.91
CA ASP A 180 12.54 4.66 -15.06
C ASP A 180 11.47 5.72 -14.74
N ASP A 181 11.11 5.85 -13.46
CA ASP A 181 10.04 6.72 -12.99
C ASP A 181 10.52 8.07 -12.44
N GLN A 182 11.73 8.17 -11.86
CA GLN A 182 12.28 9.41 -11.27
C GLN A 182 13.81 9.45 -11.25
N ASP A 183 14.40 10.61 -10.94
CA ASP A 183 15.85 10.77 -10.72
C ASP A 183 16.36 9.81 -9.63
N ASN A 184 17.37 8.99 -9.97
CA ASN A 184 17.97 8.03 -9.04
C ASN A 184 19.34 8.48 -8.54
N ILE A 185 19.71 7.99 -7.35
CA ILE A 185 21.08 8.08 -6.84
C ILE A 185 21.67 6.67 -6.84
N LEU A 186 22.74 6.44 -7.62
CA LEU A 186 23.38 5.13 -7.78
C LEU A 186 24.76 5.15 -7.12
N HIS A 187 24.98 4.27 -6.14
CA HIS A 187 26.27 4.13 -5.45
C HIS A 187 26.85 2.74 -5.71
N GLY A 188 27.90 2.62 -6.52
CA GLY A 188 28.59 1.35 -6.80
C GLY A 188 29.24 0.70 -5.57
N LEU A 189 29.79 1.52 -4.68
CA LEU A 189 30.70 1.12 -3.59
C LEU A 189 32.03 0.55 -4.14
N ASP A 190 32.53 -0.56 -3.58
CA ASP A 190 33.81 -1.16 -3.98
C ASP A 190 33.59 -2.19 -5.09
N GLY A 191 34.64 -2.52 -5.84
CA GLY A 191 34.55 -3.46 -6.96
C GLY A 191 34.50 -2.76 -8.32
N ASN A 192 34.31 -3.55 -9.39
CA ASN A 192 34.19 -3.02 -10.75
C ASN A 192 32.72 -2.99 -11.15
N ASP A 193 32.08 -1.84 -10.97
CA ASP A 193 30.66 -1.67 -11.22
C ASP A 193 30.33 -1.24 -12.65
N THR A 194 29.15 -1.65 -13.11
CA THR A 194 28.50 -1.12 -14.31
C THR A 194 27.21 -0.44 -13.88
N ILE A 195 27.07 0.85 -14.18
CA ILE A 195 25.95 1.68 -13.73
C ILE A 195 25.21 2.21 -14.96
N TYR A 196 23.90 1.95 -15.03
CA TYR A 196 22.99 2.34 -16.11
C TYR A 196 21.91 3.30 -15.64
#